data_AF-A0A3D0IFG7-F1
#
_entry.id   AF-A0A3D0IFG7-F1
#
_cell.length_a   1.000
_cell.length_b   1.000
_cell.length_c   1.000
_cell.angle_alpha   90.00
_cell.angle_beta   90.00
_cell.angle_gamma   90.00
#
_symmetry.space_group_name_H-M   'P 1'
#
loop_
_entity.id
_entity.type
_entity.pdbx_description
1 polymer ?
#
loop_
_entity_poly.entity_id
_entity_poly.type
_entity_poly.pdbx_seq_one_letter_code
_entity_poly.pdbx_strand_id
1 'polypeptide(L)'
;EIGASSRDIRAVREITVTSSRPEVEVPDYTAKAPQYYNLDVQTKIFDKKQFEEVYGKPIEDEKAPGKGEFTLNSALEDLRNGNLKSKLFYRSVMHGIKKKNKKETQEHLRRMNIVMTREMPLRTVASFSMGKITIEQMDALVMMFNGHFFKGLMRWRKAKKRKKDLSFL
;
A
#
# COMPACT_ATOMS: atom_id res chain seq x y z
N GLU A 1 -34.43 12.04 -18.06
CA GLU A 1 -34.55 13.44 -18.55
C GLU A 1 -34.27 13.47 -20.04
N ILE A 2 -34.80 14.46 -20.76
CA ILE A 2 -34.52 14.69 -22.18
C ILE A 2 -34.12 16.15 -22.34
N GLY A 3 -32.94 16.38 -22.92
CA GLY A 3 -32.38 17.72 -23.11
C GLY A 3 -31.64 17.83 -24.44
N ALA A 4 -31.53 19.05 -24.95
CA ALA A 4 -30.71 19.35 -26.12
C ALA A 4 -29.21 19.46 -25.77
N SER A 5 -28.90 19.71 -24.49
CA SER A 5 -27.56 19.60 -23.90
C SER A 5 -27.65 19.27 -22.40
N SER A 6 -26.53 18.92 -21.76
CA SER A 6 -26.47 18.72 -20.30
C SER A 6 -26.77 19.98 -19.48
N ARG A 7 -26.82 21.16 -20.12
CA ARG A 7 -27.21 22.45 -19.52
C ARG A 7 -28.61 22.91 -19.93
N ASP A 8 -29.26 22.22 -20.86
CA ASP A 8 -30.59 22.56 -21.42
C ASP A 8 -31.49 21.32 -21.38
N ILE A 9 -32.02 21.04 -20.18
CA ILE A 9 -32.98 19.96 -19.93
C ILE A 9 -34.39 20.49 -20.21
N ARG A 10 -35.07 19.91 -21.20
CA ARG A 10 -36.37 20.39 -21.69
C ARG A 10 -37.56 19.57 -21.21
N ALA A 11 -37.32 18.34 -20.78
CA ALA A 11 -38.34 17.49 -20.17
C ALA A 11 -37.75 16.64 -19.04
N VAL A 12 -38.41 16.68 -17.89
CA VAL A 12 -38.14 15.84 -16.72
C VAL A 12 -39.38 15.02 -16.44
N ARG A 13 -39.20 13.73 -16.18
CA ARG A 13 -40.27 12.82 -15.77
C ARG A 13 -39.75 11.95 -14.63
N GLU A 14 -40.54 11.86 -13.58
CA GLU A 14 -40.30 10.92 -12.48
C GLU A 14 -40.78 9.53 -12.89
N ILE A 15 -39.99 8.51 -12.58
CA ILE A 15 -40.36 7.12 -12.75
C ILE A 15 -40.27 6.41 -11.40
N THR A 16 -41.32 5.69 -11.04
CA THR A 16 -41.30 4.81 -9.87
C THR A 16 -40.78 3.45 -10.30
N VAL A 17 -39.66 3.02 -9.70
CA VAL A 17 -39.08 1.71 -9.95
C VAL A 17 -39.39 0.83 -8.75
N THR A 18 -40.08 -0.28 -8.97
CA THR A 18 -40.32 -1.30 -7.94
C THR A 18 -39.21 -2.33 -7.98
N SER A 19 -38.72 -2.76 -6.81
CA SER A 19 -37.72 -3.84 -6.73
C SER A 19 -38.26 -5.13 -7.34
N SER A 20 -37.43 -5.83 -8.11
CA SER A 20 -37.71 -7.20 -8.56
C SER A 20 -37.61 -8.24 -7.43
N ARG A 21 -37.18 -7.80 -6.24
CA ARG A 21 -37.04 -8.58 -5.01
C ARG A 21 -37.64 -7.81 -3.83
N PRO A 22 -38.98 -7.74 -3.70
CA PRO A 22 -39.65 -7.01 -2.62
C PRO A 22 -39.41 -7.65 -1.24
N GLU A 23 -39.03 -8.92 -1.18
CA GLU A 23 -38.71 -9.66 0.04
C GLU A 23 -37.37 -9.25 0.67
N VAL A 24 -36.50 -8.57 -0.07
CA VAL A 24 -35.21 -8.11 0.45
C VAL A 24 -35.43 -6.83 1.24
N GLU A 25 -35.36 -6.93 2.56
CA GLU A 25 -35.33 -5.76 3.43
C GLU A 25 -34.01 -5.01 3.23
N VAL A 26 -34.10 -3.74 2.83
CA VAL A 26 -32.96 -2.84 2.77
C VAL A 26 -32.74 -2.26 4.16
N PRO A 27 -31.60 -2.52 4.81
CA PRO A 27 -31.34 -2.00 6.14
C PRO A 27 -31.22 -0.47 6.11
N ASP A 28 -31.83 0.19 7.10
CA ASP A 28 -31.65 1.62 7.32
C ASP A 28 -30.44 1.86 8.25
N TYR A 29 -29.40 2.47 7.70
CA TYR A 29 -28.18 2.79 8.45
C TYR A 29 -28.13 4.26 8.89
N THR A 30 -29.19 5.07 8.72
CA THR A 30 -29.18 6.49 9.08
C THR A 30 -28.79 6.72 10.56
N ALA A 31 -29.21 5.84 11.46
CA ALA A 31 -28.87 5.91 12.88
C ALA A 31 -27.47 5.36 13.21
N LYS A 32 -27.01 4.31 12.50
CA LYS A 32 -25.80 3.55 12.83
C LYS A 32 -24.56 4.00 12.05
N ALA A 33 -24.77 4.50 10.83
CA ALA A 33 -23.75 5.01 9.93
C ALA A 33 -24.21 6.33 9.25
N PRO A 34 -24.53 7.38 10.04
CA PRO A 34 -25.04 8.65 9.52
C PRO A 34 -24.15 9.31 8.46
N GLN A 35 -22.82 9.10 8.51
CA GLN A 35 -21.88 9.68 7.54
C GLN A 35 -22.09 9.15 6.10
N TYR A 36 -22.77 8.01 5.92
CA TYR A 36 -23.09 7.48 4.59
C TYR A 36 -24.27 8.17 3.92
N TYR A 37 -25.08 8.89 4.70
CA TYR A 37 -26.22 9.66 4.21
C TYR A 37 -25.94 11.16 4.24
N ASN A 38 -25.14 11.61 5.21
CA ASN A 38 -24.75 13.00 5.34
C ASN A 38 -23.26 13.10 5.72
N LEU A 39 -22.41 13.08 4.69
CA LEU A 39 -20.96 13.19 4.87
C LEU A 39 -20.56 14.64 5.08
N ASP A 40 -19.82 14.91 6.16
CA ASP A 40 -19.10 16.17 6.30
C ASP A 40 -17.93 16.22 5.30
N VAL A 41 -18.16 16.96 4.21
CA VAL A 41 -17.20 17.17 3.12
C VAL A 41 -15.97 17.96 3.54
N GLN A 42 -15.96 18.63 4.70
CA GLN A 42 -14.79 19.33 5.20
C GLN A 42 -13.78 18.37 5.83
N THR A 43 -14.25 17.43 6.64
CA THR A 43 -13.37 16.46 7.32
C THR A 43 -12.97 15.32 6.39
N LYS A 44 -13.83 14.85 5.48
CA LYS A 44 -13.58 13.71 4.57
C LYS A 44 -13.05 12.44 5.25
N ILE A 45 -13.30 12.30 6.55
CA ILE A 45 -12.87 11.15 7.34
C ILE A 45 -14.11 10.30 7.63
N PHE A 46 -14.08 9.06 7.17
CA PHE A 46 -15.09 8.07 7.53
C PHE A 46 -14.71 7.43 8.87
N ASP A 47 -15.69 7.36 9.76
CA ASP A 47 -15.57 6.58 10.98
C ASP A 47 -15.56 5.08 10.62
N LYS A 48 -14.50 4.40 11.03
CA LYS A 48 -14.33 2.96 10.85
C LYS A 48 -15.54 2.19 11.40
N LYS A 49 -16.09 2.58 12.56
CA LYS A 49 -17.23 1.88 13.16
C LYS A 49 -18.48 1.98 12.30
N GLN A 50 -18.72 3.14 11.70
CA GLN A 50 -19.84 3.34 10.78
C GLN A 50 -19.66 2.51 9.50
N PHE A 51 -18.43 2.39 9.01
CA PHE A 51 -18.13 1.45 7.93
C PHE A 51 -18.44 0.01 8.34
N GLU A 52 -18.04 -0.43 9.54
CA GLU A 52 -18.28 -1.78 10.05
C GLU A 52 -19.78 -2.11 10.16
N GLU A 53 -20.61 -1.14 10.55
CA GLU A 53 -22.08 -1.29 10.56
C GLU A 53 -22.64 -1.53 9.16
N VAL A 54 -22.19 -0.78 8.15
CA VAL A 54 -22.62 -0.97 6.75
C VAL A 54 -22.05 -2.26 6.16
N TYR A 55 -20.80 -2.59 6.50
CA TYR A 55 -20.10 -3.79 6.04
C TYR A 55 -20.64 -5.07 6.71
N GLY A 56 -21.27 -4.93 7.87
CA GLY A 56 -21.87 -6.02 8.64
C GLY A 56 -20.87 -6.88 9.42
N LYS A 57 -19.59 -6.48 9.49
CA LYS A 57 -18.52 -7.18 10.21
C LYS A 57 -17.49 -6.20 10.76
N PRO A 58 -16.84 -6.52 11.88
CA PRO A 58 -15.68 -5.76 12.33
C PRO A 58 -14.56 -5.87 11.28
N ILE A 59 -13.88 -4.75 11.03
CA ILE A 59 -12.66 -4.73 10.24
C ILE A 59 -11.49 -4.86 11.20
N GLU A 60 -10.65 -5.85 10.96
CA GLU A 60 -9.37 -5.92 11.66
C GLU A 60 -8.48 -4.75 11.24
N ASP A 61 -7.87 -4.08 12.21
CA ASP A 61 -6.85 -3.08 11.89
C ASP A 61 -5.71 -3.75 11.13
N GLU A 62 -5.32 -3.17 10.01
CA GLU A 62 -4.15 -3.64 9.26
C GLU A 62 -2.92 -3.49 10.14
N LYS A 63 -2.44 -4.62 10.67
CA LYS A 63 -1.21 -4.66 11.45
C LYS A 63 -0.03 -4.67 10.50
N ALA A 64 0.68 -3.56 10.45
CA ALA A 64 1.95 -3.49 9.74
C ALA A 64 2.91 -4.58 10.30
N PRO A 65 3.58 -5.35 9.42
CA PRO A 65 4.37 -6.49 9.85
C PRO A 65 5.49 -6.08 10.81
N GLY A 66 5.64 -6.86 11.87
CA GLY A 66 6.66 -6.67 12.89
C GLY A 66 7.94 -7.45 12.61
N LYS A 67 8.89 -7.36 13.56
CA LYS A 67 10.09 -8.19 13.55
C LYS A 67 9.68 -9.67 13.55
N GLY A 68 10.03 -10.40 12.49
CA GLY A 68 9.72 -11.82 12.33
C GLY A 68 8.68 -12.10 11.24
N GLU A 69 7.97 -11.07 10.78
CA GLU A 69 6.81 -11.19 9.89
C GLU A 69 7.06 -10.56 8.51
N PHE A 70 8.26 -10.01 8.27
CA PHE A 70 8.57 -9.42 6.98
C PHE A 70 8.62 -10.49 5.89
N THR A 71 8.06 -10.17 4.74
CA THR A 71 8.16 -10.97 3.51
C THR A 71 8.72 -10.12 2.37
N LEU A 72 8.97 -10.73 1.21
CA LEU A 72 9.34 -9.99 0.01
C LEU A 72 8.26 -9.00 -0.48
N ASN A 73 7.01 -9.17 -0.01
CA ASN A 73 5.87 -8.32 -0.35
C ASN A 73 5.58 -7.25 0.71
N SER A 74 6.25 -7.27 1.87
CA SER A 74 6.17 -6.19 2.83
C SER A 74 6.62 -4.87 2.21
N ALA A 75 5.99 -3.77 2.58
CA ALA A 75 6.36 -2.43 2.14
C ALA A 75 7.75 -2.06 2.68
N LEU A 76 8.44 -1.16 2.00
CA LEU A 76 9.73 -0.65 2.49
C LEU A 76 9.57 0.06 3.85
N GLU A 77 8.47 0.79 4.04
CA GLU A 77 8.15 1.51 5.28
C GLU A 77 8.00 0.56 6.49
N ASP A 78 7.51 -0.66 6.29
CA ASP A 78 7.32 -1.66 7.37
C ASP A 78 8.61 -1.98 8.12
N LEU A 79 9.75 -1.87 7.45
CA LEU A 79 11.07 -2.09 8.06
C LEU A 79 11.35 -1.16 9.25
N ARG A 80 10.63 -0.05 9.37
CA ARG A 80 10.66 0.85 10.55
C ARG A 80 10.18 0.16 11.83
N ASN A 81 9.31 -0.83 11.73
CA ASN A 81 8.77 -1.59 12.86
C ASN A 81 9.69 -2.75 13.30
N GLY A 82 10.76 -2.99 12.53
CA GLY A 82 11.67 -4.10 12.77
C GLY A 82 12.87 -3.77 13.67
N ASN A 83 13.91 -4.59 13.52
CA ASN A 83 15.16 -4.46 14.27
C ASN A 83 16.08 -3.34 13.74
N LEU A 84 17.25 -3.14 14.36
CA LEU A 84 18.19 -2.09 13.93
C LEU A 84 18.63 -2.24 12.46
N LYS A 85 18.79 -3.47 11.95
CA LYS A 85 19.26 -3.75 10.58
C LYS A 85 18.21 -3.37 9.55
N SER A 86 16.93 -3.67 9.81
CA SER A 86 15.82 -3.25 8.94
C SER A 86 15.69 -1.73 8.91
N LYS A 87 15.79 -1.08 10.08
CA LYS A 87 15.75 0.40 10.20
C LYS A 87 16.92 1.07 9.46
N LEU A 88 18.12 0.52 9.54
CA LEU A 88 19.29 1.02 8.81
C LEU A 88 19.14 0.84 7.31
N PHE A 89 18.63 -0.32 6.86
CA PHE A 89 18.36 -0.56 5.44
C PHE A 89 17.33 0.43 4.88
N TYR A 90 16.20 0.61 5.58
CA TYR A 90 15.19 1.62 5.25
C TYR A 90 15.81 3.01 5.10
N ARG A 91 16.59 3.46 6.09
CA ARG A 91 17.25 4.77 6.07
C ARG A 91 18.20 4.91 4.89
N SER A 92 18.95 3.87 4.55
CA SER A 92 19.88 3.87 3.41
C SER A 92 19.15 4.07 2.08
N VAL A 93 18.08 3.29 1.84
CA VAL A 93 17.25 3.39 0.63
C VAL A 93 16.61 4.79 0.53
N MET A 94 15.98 5.25 1.61
CA MET A 94 15.33 6.56 1.64
C MET A 94 16.31 7.72 1.48
N HIS A 95 17.54 7.59 2.01
CA HIS A 95 18.59 8.59 1.80
C HIS A 95 18.98 8.67 0.31
N GLY A 96 19.14 7.53 -0.36
CA GLY A 96 19.41 7.48 -1.80
C GLY A 96 18.31 8.16 -2.63
N ILE A 97 17.06 7.87 -2.31
CA ILE A 97 15.90 8.43 -3.01
C ILE A 97 15.77 9.93 -2.75
N LYS A 98 15.95 10.39 -1.50
CA LYS A 98 15.98 11.83 -1.18
C LYS A 98 17.09 12.55 -1.94
N LYS A 99 18.27 11.94 -2.07
CA LYS A 99 19.38 12.52 -2.84
C LYS A 99 19.05 12.63 -4.33
N LYS A 100 18.43 11.60 -4.93
CA LYS A 100 17.98 11.61 -6.33
C LYS A 100 16.91 12.69 -6.56
N ASN A 101 15.94 12.79 -5.65
CA ASN A 101 14.84 13.75 -5.70
C ASN A 101 15.26 15.21 -5.48
N LYS A 102 16.50 15.52 -5.07
CA LYS A 102 16.97 16.92 -5.01
C LYS A 102 17.01 17.59 -6.38
N LYS A 103 17.08 16.81 -7.46
CA LYS A 103 17.08 17.30 -8.84
C LYS A 103 15.67 17.51 -9.40
N GLU A 104 14.65 17.01 -8.70
CA GLU A 104 13.26 17.19 -9.10
C GLU A 104 12.78 18.57 -8.64
N THR A 105 12.38 19.41 -9.60
CA THR A 105 11.92 20.79 -9.35
C THR A 105 10.45 20.83 -8.99
N GLN A 106 9.67 19.83 -9.43
CA GLN A 106 8.24 19.76 -9.16
C GLN A 106 7.98 19.12 -7.80
N GLU A 107 7.44 19.91 -6.86
CA GLU A 107 7.22 19.46 -5.49
C GLU A 107 6.26 18.25 -5.39
N HIS A 108 5.22 18.22 -6.23
CA HIS A 108 4.26 17.12 -6.28
C HIS A 108 4.92 15.81 -6.73
N LEU A 109 5.79 15.85 -7.75
CA LEU A 109 6.56 14.68 -8.20
C LEU A 109 7.54 14.20 -7.13
N ARG A 110 8.17 15.14 -6.41
CA ARG A 110 9.06 14.81 -5.29
C ARG A 110 8.30 14.10 -4.16
N ARG A 111 7.12 14.59 -3.78
CA ARG A 111 6.25 13.96 -2.77
C ARG A 111 5.78 12.59 -3.25
N MET A 112 5.30 12.49 -4.48
CA MET A 112 4.88 11.24 -5.11
C MET A 112 6.00 10.19 -5.08
N ASN A 113 7.21 10.54 -5.51
CA ASN A 113 8.35 9.62 -5.53
C ASN A 113 8.70 9.09 -4.12
N ILE A 114 8.60 9.94 -3.10
CA ILE A 114 8.84 9.53 -1.70
C ILE A 114 7.77 8.54 -1.25
N VAL A 115 6.49 8.85 -1.46
CA VAL A 115 5.38 7.97 -1.05
C VAL A 115 5.45 6.63 -1.79
N MET A 116 5.60 6.65 -3.13
CA MET A 116 5.73 5.42 -3.93
C MET A 116 6.89 4.54 -3.47
N THR A 117 8.02 5.14 -3.11
CA THR A 117 9.18 4.39 -2.60
C THR A 117 8.88 3.71 -1.26
N ARG A 118 8.11 4.37 -0.39
CA ARG A 118 7.76 3.83 0.93
C ARG A 118 6.83 2.63 0.83
N GLU A 119 5.84 2.72 -0.06
CA GLU A 119 4.80 1.71 -0.26
C GLU A 119 5.24 0.55 -1.16
N MET A 120 6.36 0.68 -1.90
CA MET A 120 6.79 -0.40 -2.78
C MET A 120 7.24 -1.63 -1.99
N PRO A 121 6.95 -2.85 -2.49
CA PRO A 121 7.36 -4.06 -1.81
C PRO A 121 8.87 -4.26 -1.88
N LEU A 122 9.47 -4.96 -0.91
CA LEU A 122 10.91 -5.20 -0.84
C LEU A 122 11.48 -5.88 -2.10
N ARG A 123 10.72 -6.75 -2.76
CA ARG A 123 11.11 -7.34 -4.06
C ARG A 123 11.38 -6.31 -5.15
N THR A 124 10.67 -5.17 -5.12
CA THR A 124 10.84 -4.09 -6.09
C THR A 124 12.17 -3.36 -5.87
N VAL A 125 12.65 -3.27 -4.62
CA VAL A 125 13.98 -2.70 -4.32
C VAL A 125 15.07 -3.49 -5.06
N ALA A 126 14.97 -4.81 -5.14
CA ALA A 126 15.92 -5.64 -5.91
C ALA A 126 15.85 -5.32 -7.41
N SER A 127 14.64 -5.17 -7.95
CA SER A 127 14.42 -4.84 -9.36
C SER A 127 15.01 -3.47 -9.73
N PHE A 128 14.83 -2.46 -8.86
CA PHE A 128 15.38 -1.12 -9.06
C PHE A 128 16.85 -0.96 -8.69
N SER A 129 17.47 -2.02 -8.17
CA SER A 129 18.88 -1.98 -7.80
C SER A 129 19.84 -1.99 -9.00
N MET A 130 19.31 -2.09 -10.24
CA MET A 130 20.09 -2.26 -11.48
C MET A 130 21.08 -3.44 -11.35
N GLY A 131 20.56 -4.57 -10.88
CA GLY A 131 21.33 -5.78 -10.68
C GLY A 131 22.29 -5.74 -9.49
N LYS A 132 22.36 -4.68 -8.67
CA LYS A 132 23.22 -4.65 -7.48
C LYS A 132 22.78 -5.67 -6.43
N ILE A 133 21.48 -5.86 -6.26
CA ILE A 133 20.85 -6.80 -5.34
C ILE A 133 19.89 -7.69 -6.13
N THR A 134 20.10 -9.00 -6.10
CA THR A 134 19.17 -9.98 -6.69
C THR A 134 17.97 -10.24 -5.77
N ILE A 135 16.90 -10.83 -6.29
CA ILE A 135 15.74 -11.24 -5.46
C ILE A 135 16.18 -12.23 -4.37
N GLU A 136 17.07 -13.19 -4.68
CA GLU A 136 17.61 -14.12 -3.67
C GLU A 136 18.40 -13.40 -2.56
N GLN A 137 19.12 -12.34 -2.92
CA GLN A 137 19.84 -11.50 -1.96
C GLN A 137 18.88 -10.68 -1.09
N MET A 138 17.78 -10.17 -1.67
CA MET A 138 16.72 -9.51 -0.91
C MET A 138 16.04 -10.47 0.07
N ASP A 139 15.74 -11.69 -0.36
CA ASP A 139 15.16 -12.71 0.51
C ASP A 139 16.08 -13.06 1.70
N ALA A 140 17.39 -13.12 1.44
CA ALA A 140 18.39 -13.26 2.49
C ALA A 140 18.41 -12.05 3.47
N LEU A 141 18.18 -10.82 2.99
CA LEU A 141 18.02 -9.64 3.84
C LEU A 141 16.74 -9.72 4.68
N VAL A 142 15.62 -10.14 4.10
CA VAL A 142 14.36 -10.36 4.83
C VAL A 142 14.56 -11.34 5.98
N MET A 143 15.27 -12.46 5.77
CA MET A 143 15.66 -13.37 6.87
C MET A 143 16.43 -12.67 7.98
N MET A 144 17.37 -11.79 7.64
CA MET A 144 18.14 -11.03 8.64
C MET A 144 17.26 -10.02 9.39
N PHE A 145 16.29 -9.40 8.70
CA PHE A 145 15.31 -8.49 9.31
C PHE A 145 14.36 -9.23 10.26
N ASN A 146 14.02 -10.47 9.95
CA ASN A 146 13.24 -11.37 10.82
C ASN A 146 14.05 -11.98 11.98
N GLY A 147 15.32 -11.60 12.15
CA GLY A 147 16.16 -12.01 13.28
C GLY A 147 17.02 -13.25 13.02
N HIS A 148 16.88 -13.91 11.87
CA HIS A 148 17.72 -15.05 11.48
C HIS A 148 19.02 -14.60 10.80
N PHE A 149 19.84 -13.83 11.51
CA PHE A 149 21.00 -13.16 10.92
C PHE A 149 22.01 -14.12 10.27
N PHE A 150 22.46 -15.16 10.99
CA PHE A 150 23.47 -16.08 10.48
C PHE A 150 22.96 -16.91 9.28
N LYS A 151 21.70 -17.39 9.35
CA LYS A 151 21.05 -18.09 8.23
C LYS A 151 20.93 -17.18 7.00
N GLY A 152 20.48 -15.94 7.21
CA GLY A 152 20.40 -14.93 6.15
C GLY A 152 21.76 -14.61 5.55
N LEU A 153 22.81 -14.45 6.36
CA LEU A 153 24.17 -14.17 5.87
C LEU A 153 24.75 -15.33 5.05
N MET A 154 24.52 -16.58 5.46
CA MET A 154 24.90 -17.75 4.67
C MET A 154 24.17 -17.78 3.32
N ARG A 155 22.86 -17.53 3.32
CA ARG A 155 22.05 -17.46 2.09
C ARG A 155 22.51 -16.33 1.17
N TRP A 156 22.83 -15.16 1.73
CA TRP A 156 23.39 -14.04 0.98
C TRP A 156 24.70 -14.39 0.27
N ARG A 157 25.62 -15.06 0.97
CA ARG A 157 26.90 -15.51 0.39
C ARG A 157 26.68 -16.51 -0.74
N LYS A 158 25.77 -17.47 -0.57
CA LYS A 158 25.39 -18.44 -1.63
C LYS A 158 24.80 -17.73 -2.85
N ALA A 159 23.86 -16.81 -2.64
CA ALA A 159 23.26 -16.03 -3.72
C ALA A 159 24.29 -15.17 -4.46
N LYS A 160 25.25 -14.57 -3.73
CA LYS A 160 26.35 -13.80 -4.33
C LYS A 160 27.27 -14.67 -5.19
N LYS A 161 27.58 -15.90 -4.75
CA LYS A 161 28.36 -16.87 -5.53
C LYS A 161 27.63 -17.25 -6.83
N ARG A 162 26.35 -17.62 -6.76
CA ARG A 162 25.55 -17.96 -7.95
C ARG A 162 25.46 -16.82 -8.96
N LYS A 163 25.22 -15.60 -8.50
CA LYS A 163 25.23 -14.41 -9.36
C LYS A 163 26.57 -14.22 -10.06
N LYS A 164 27.68 -14.47 -9.35
CA LYS A 164 29.02 -14.40 -9.91
C LYS A 164 29.17 -15.44 -11.03
N ASP A 165 28.80 -16.69 -10.78
CA ASP A 165 28.92 -17.78 -11.74
C ASP A 165 28.09 -17.51 -13.02
N LEU A 166 26.87 -16.96 -12.89
CA LEU A 166 26.02 -16.56 -14.02
C LEU A 166 26.54 -15.37 -14.83
N SER A 167 27.41 -14.52 -14.26
CA SER A 167 28.01 -13.40 -14.99
C SER A 167 29.25 -13.79 -15.81
N PHE A 168 29.71 -15.04 -15.69
CA PHE A 168 30.83 -15.61 -16.46
C PHE A 168 30.37 -16.55 -17.59
N LEU A 169 29.05 -16.69 -17.78
CA LEU A 169 28.41 -17.36 -18.90
C LEU A 169 27.86 -16.29 -19.86
#